data_AF-A0A4W6DN78-F1
#
_entry.id   AF-A0A4W6DN78-F1
#
_cell.length_a   1.000
_cell.length_b   1.000
_cell.length_c   1.000
_cell.angle_alpha   90.00
_cell.angle_beta   90.00
_cell.angle_gamma   90.00
#
_symmetry.space_group_name_H-M   'P 1'
#
loop_
_entity.id
_entity.type
_entity.pdbx_description
1 polymer ?
#
loop_
_entity_poly.entity_id
_entity_poly.type
_entity_poly.pdbx_seq_one_letter_code
_entity_poly.pdbx_strand_id
1 'polypeptide(L)'
;LLTCAVCVCVVRLKGVLEQMDRGVVDLQELRRNLELAAAMLDAVYTDETRRLLDTEDELSDLQAESVPSEVRDWLACTFSRKMGVAKRRPEEKPRFRSIVHAVQAGIFVERMYRRTSNMAGLTYPPTALTEVDQWSFDVFSFHEATGDHALKFLVYDLLTRYDLINRFRIPVQALVQFVEALENGYSKHRNPYHNLIHAADVTQTAHFLMLHTGLMHWLSELEILAMVFAAAIHDFEHTGTTNNFHIHTRSEVAILYNDRSVLENHHVSAAYRLMAEEDMNILVNLNKDDWRELRSLVIEMVMSTDMSCHFQQIKTMRNALTQTHGIDKVKVLSLMLHAADISHPAKAWPLHYRWTHSLMEEFFRQVLCCSGIHEAVFRAVLHI
;
A
#
# COMPACT_ATOMS: atom_id res chain seq x y z
N LEU A 1 -11.52 7.37 15.26
CA LEU A 1 -12.46 7.87 16.30
C LEU A 1 -13.24 6.72 16.93
N LEU A 2 -13.92 5.85 16.16
CA LEU A 2 -14.60 4.65 16.68
C LEU A 2 -13.72 3.74 17.56
N THR A 3 -12.50 3.45 17.12
CA THR A 3 -11.54 2.62 17.87
C THR A 3 -11.13 3.22 19.21
N CYS A 4 -11.10 4.56 19.33
CA CYS A 4 -10.77 5.26 20.57
C CYS A 4 -11.95 5.22 21.56
N ALA A 5 -13.18 5.42 21.10
CA ALA A 5 -14.38 5.36 21.94
C ALA A 5 -14.62 3.95 22.51
N VAL A 6 -14.44 2.91 21.68
CA VAL A 6 -14.56 1.50 22.12
C VAL A 6 -13.45 1.16 23.12
N CYS A 7 -12.21 1.59 22.87
CA CYS A 7 -11.09 1.36 23.79
C CYS A 7 -11.33 2.01 25.17
N VAL A 8 -11.78 3.28 25.21
CA VAL A 8 -12.12 3.98 26.45
C VAL A 8 -13.24 3.28 27.22
N CYS A 9 -14.26 2.77 26.51
CA CYS A 9 -15.35 2.01 27.09
C CYS A 9 -14.86 0.69 27.72
N VAL A 10 -14.02 -0.06 27.01
CA VAL A 10 -13.43 -1.33 27.48
C VAL A 10 -12.55 -1.11 28.72
N VAL A 11 -11.69 -0.10 28.72
CA VAL A 11 -10.82 0.20 29.87
C VAL A 11 -11.63 0.56 31.12
N ARG A 12 -12.68 1.36 30.96
CA ARG A 12 -13.56 1.71 32.09
C ARG A 12 -14.36 0.53 32.62
N LEU A 13 -14.90 -0.31 31.74
CA LEU A 13 -15.63 -1.52 32.16
C LEU A 13 -14.74 -2.50 32.92
N LYS A 14 -13.47 -2.67 32.49
CA LYS A 14 -12.48 -3.46 33.23
C LYS A 14 -12.16 -2.90 34.61
N GLY A 15 -11.99 -1.57 34.72
CA GLY A 15 -11.77 -0.92 36.02
C GLY A 15 -12.95 -1.08 36.98
N VAL A 16 -14.19 -1.08 36.46
CA VAL A 16 -15.40 -1.34 37.23
C VAL A 16 -15.46 -2.80 37.72
N LEU A 17 -15.13 -3.77 36.86
CA LEU A 17 -15.04 -5.19 37.22
C LEU A 17 -14.03 -5.42 38.35
N GLU A 18 -12.86 -4.80 38.28
CA GLU A 18 -11.84 -4.91 39.34
C GLU A 18 -12.29 -4.31 40.68
N GLN A 19 -13.08 -3.23 40.66
CA GLN A 19 -13.66 -2.63 41.88
C GLN A 19 -14.73 -3.54 42.50
N MET A 20 -15.51 -4.22 41.66
CA MET A 20 -16.48 -5.24 42.08
C MET A 20 -15.80 -6.45 42.73
N ASP A 21 -14.72 -6.96 42.14
CA ASP A 21 -13.98 -8.11 42.67
C ASP A 21 -13.28 -7.80 44.00
N ARG A 22 -12.94 -6.53 44.26
CA ARG A 22 -12.34 -6.06 45.51
C ARG A 22 -13.37 -5.72 46.60
N GLY A 23 -14.66 -5.88 46.33
CA GLY A 23 -15.75 -5.61 47.28
C GLY A 23 -15.94 -4.13 47.64
N VAL A 24 -15.36 -3.21 46.87
CA VAL A 24 -15.48 -1.76 47.04
C VAL A 24 -16.33 -1.25 45.88
N VAL A 25 -17.66 -1.31 46.03
CA VAL A 25 -18.58 -0.87 44.98
C VAL A 25 -19.40 0.32 45.46
N ASP A 26 -19.03 1.51 45.00
CA ASP A 26 -19.94 2.65 45.06
C ASP A 26 -20.99 2.50 43.95
N LEU A 27 -22.23 2.23 44.36
CA LEU A 27 -23.37 2.02 43.47
C LEU A 27 -23.67 3.25 42.60
N GLN A 28 -23.37 4.47 43.06
CA GLN A 28 -23.54 5.68 42.26
C GLN A 28 -22.48 5.78 41.15
N GLU A 29 -21.23 5.47 41.46
CA GLU A 29 -20.16 5.48 40.47
C GLU A 29 -20.29 4.35 39.44
N LEU A 30 -20.73 3.15 39.87
CA LEU A 30 -21.06 2.03 38.99
C LEU A 30 -22.15 2.43 37.99
N ARG A 31 -23.26 3.01 38.49
CA ARG A 31 -24.36 3.46 37.65
C ARG A 31 -23.91 4.50 36.63
N ARG A 32 -23.13 5.50 37.05
CA ARG A 32 -22.60 6.54 36.16
C ARG A 32 -21.70 5.98 35.07
N ASN A 33 -20.84 5.01 35.40
CA ASN A 33 -19.95 4.39 34.42
C ASN A 33 -20.72 3.52 33.42
N LEU A 34 -21.77 2.81 33.86
CA LEU A 34 -22.63 2.03 32.97
C LEU A 34 -23.48 2.92 32.05
N GLU A 35 -24.05 4.02 32.56
CA GLU A 35 -24.80 5.00 31.76
C GLU A 35 -23.89 5.66 30.71
N LEU A 36 -22.64 5.98 31.06
CA LEU A 36 -21.67 6.53 30.11
C LEU A 36 -21.25 5.51 29.06
N ALA A 37 -21.00 4.25 29.44
CA ALA A 37 -20.67 3.17 28.52
C ALA A 37 -21.81 2.91 27.52
N ALA A 38 -23.06 2.90 27.99
CA ALA A 38 -24.24 2.77 27.15
C ALA A 38 -24.36 3.93 26.16
N ALA A 39 -24.21 5.19 26.63
CA ALA A 39 -24.26 6.37 25.75
C ALA A 39 -23.14 6.36 24.69
N MET A 40 -21.94 5.90 25.04
CA MET A 40 -20.83 5.77 24.08
C MET A 40 -21.09 4.67 23.05
N LEU A 41 -21.66 3.53 23.45
CA LEU A 41 -22.05 2.46 22.53
C LEU A 41 -23.21 2.87 21.62
N ASP A 42 -24.21 3.58 22.13
CA ASP A 42 -25.31 4.14 21.33
C ASP A 42 -24.79 5.17 20.31
N ALA A 43 -23.83 6.02 20.70
CA ALA A 43 -23.21 6.98 19.78
C ALA A 43 -22.42 6.28 18.67
N VAL A 44 -21.68 5.22 18.98
CA VAL A 44 -20.96 4.40 18.00
C VAL A 44 -21.93 3.67 17.08
N TYR A 45 -22.98 3.04 17.63
CA TYR A 45 -24.02 2.38 16.85
C TYR A 45 -24.75 3.34 15.92
N THR A 46 -25.06 4.56 16.39
CA THR A 46 -25.75 5.58 15.60
C THR A 46 -24.85 6.12 14.49
N ASP A 47 -23.54 6.35 14.73
CA ASP A 47 -22.59 6.79 13.70
C ASP A 47 -22.39 5.73 12.62
N GLU A 48 -22.29 4.45 13.01
CA GLU A 48 -22.15 3.33 12.09
C GLU A 48 -23.43 3.10 11.27
N THR A 49 -24.60 3.20 11.91
CA THR A 49 -25.91 3.09 11.23
C THR A 49 -26.16 4.29 10.30
N ARG A 50 -25.74 5.50 10.68
CA ARG A 50 -25.87 6.71 9.84
C ARG A 50 -24.97 6.64 8.60
N ARG A 51 -23.74 6.12 8.73
CA ARG A 51 -22.88 5.84 7.57
C ARG A 51 -23.48 4.80 6.63
N LEU A 52 -24.15 3.78 7.15
CA LEU A 52 -24.84 2.77 6.35
C LEU A 52 -26.08 3.34 5.65
N LEU A 53 -26.82 4.23 6.31
CA LEU A 53 -27.99 4.91 5.72
C LEU A 53 -27.60 5.98 4.69
N ASP A 54 -26.52 6.74 4.90
CA ASP A 54 -25.99 7.70 3.92
C ASP A 54 -25.53 6.97 2.63
N THR A 55 -25.07 5.71 2.73
CA THR A 55 -24.75 4.90 1.55
C THR A 55 -25.98 4.33 0.82
N GLU A 56 -27.13 4.22 1.48
CA GLU A 56 -28.39 3.85 0.81
C GLU A 56 -29.04 5.07 0.14
N ASP A 57 -28.96 6.26 0.75
CA ASP A 57 -29.52 7.50 0.18
C ASP A 57 -28.77 7.92 -1.12
N GLU A 58 -27.44 7.73 -1.19
CA GLU A 58 -26.65 7.95 -2.42
C GLU A 58 -26.92 6.92 -3.53
N LEU A 59 -27.56 5.78 -3.21
CA LEU A 59 -28.01 4.79 -4.19
C LEU A 59 -29.41 5.09 -4.74
N SER A 60 -30.23 5.87 -4.03
CA SER A 60 -31.57 6.29 -4.49
C SER A 60 -31.57 7.44 -5.50
N ASP A 61 -30.52 8.28 -5.52
CA ASP A 61 -30.41 9.42 -6.45
C ASP A 61 -29.98 9.02 -7.88
N LEU A 62 -29.82 7.73 -8.16
CA LEU A 62 -29.62 7.19 -9.49
C LEU A 62 -30.95 6.77 -10.15
N GLN A 63 -31.96 7.65 -10.12
CA GLN A 63 -33.04 7.61 -11.11
C GLN A 63 -32.72 8.57 -12.26
N ALA A 64 -32.64 7.98 -13.45
CA ALA A 64 -32.24 8.59 -14.69
C ALA A 64 -33.14 9.76 -15.12
N GLU A 65 -32.58 10.96 -15.19
CA GLU A 65 -33.06 12.04 -16.06
C GLU A 65 -32.20 12.06 -17.32
N SER A 66 -32.79 11.56 -18.40
CA SER A 66 -32.16 11.23 -19.67
C SER A 66 -31.84 12.46 -20.53
N VAL A 67 -30.60 12.56 -21.01
CA VAL A 67 -30.28 13.38 -22.19
C VAL A 67 -31.05 12.82 -23.41
N PRO A 68 -31.82 13.65 -24.15
CA PRO A 68 -32.57 13.20 -25.32
C PRO A 68 -31.68 12.52 -26.37
N SER A 69 -32.21 11.49 -27.03
CA SER A 69 -31.48 10.68 -28.01
C SER A 69 -30.93 11.50 -29.18
N GLU A 70 -31.62 12.58 -29.58
CA GLU A 70 -31.18 13.43 -30.69
C GLU A 70 -29.83 14.12 -30.41
N VAL A 71 -29.56 14.45 -29.13
CA VAL A 71 -28.32 15.12 -28.70
C VAL A 71 -27.14 14.13 -28.68
N ARG A 72 -27.38 12.86 -28.32
CA ARG A 72 -26.38 11.78 -28.39
C ARG A 72 -26.00 11.44 -29.83
N ASP A 73 -26.99 11.36 -30.71
CA ASP A 73 -26.77 11.00 -32.11
C ASP A 73 -26.05 12.13 -32.89
N TRP A 74 -26.28 13.38 -32.52
CA TRP A 74 -25.54 14.53 -33.04
C TRP A 74 -24.06 14.50 -32.60
N LEU A 75 -23.79 14.28 -31.30
CA LEU A 75 -22.43 14.18 -30.76
C LEU A 75 -21.63 13.00 -31.35
N ALA A 76 -22.29 11.86 -31.58
CA ALA A 76 -21.68 10.67 -32.18
C ALA A 76 -21.30 10.86 -33.66
N CYS A 77 -22.05 11.68 -34.41
CA CYS A 77 -21.74 12.00 -35.82
C CYS A 77 -20.58 13.02 -35.98
N THR A 78 -20.32 13.88 -34.99
CA THR A 78 -19.29 14.94 -35.10
C THR A 78 -17.87 14.45 -34.78
N PHE A 79 -17.68 13.43 -33.94
CA PHE A 79 -16.35 13.10 -33.38
C PHE A 79 -15.85 11.66 -33.53
N SER A 80 -16.46 10.80 -34.35
CA SER A 80 -15.90 9.44 -34.54
C SER A 80 -16.09 8.87 -35.95
N ARG A 81 -14.96 8.57 -36.59
CA ARG A 81 -14.86 7.98 -37.93
C ARG A 81 -15.04 6.45 -37.86
N LYS A 82 -16.16 5.97 -38.41
CA LYS A 82 -16.51 4.62 -38.93
C LYS A 82 -15.85 3.38 -38.30
N MET A 83 -16.67 2.59 -37.59
CA MET A 83 -16.51 1.13 -37.42
C MET A 83 -17.38 0.36 -38.42
N GLY A 84 -16.85 -0.73 -38.97
CA GLY A 84 -17.57 -1.69 -39.81
C GLY A 84 -17.78 -3.04 -39.11
N VAL A 85 -19.05 -3.34 -38.84
CA VAL A 85 -19.81 -4.61 -38.84
C VAL A 85 -19.14 -5.96 -38.49
N ALA A 86 -19.82 -6.66 -37.58
CA ALA A 86 -19.57 -7.97 -36.98
C ALA A 86 -19.67 -9.22 -37.87
N LYS A 87 -19.04 -10.34 -37.46
CA LYS A 87 -19.60 -11.71 -37.61
C LYS A 87 -18.93 -12.78 -36.71
N ARG A 88 -19.67 -13.89 -36.53
CA ARG A 88 -19.65 -14.96 -35.50
C ARG A 88 -18.43 -15.93 -35.46
N ARG A 89 -18.29 -16.58 -34.29
CA ARG A 89 -17.27 -17.56 -33.80
C ARG A 89 -17.05 -18.80 -34.69
N PRO A 90 -15.82 -19.36 -34.68
CA PRO A 90 -15.64 -20.77 -34.23
C PRO A 90 -14.38 -20.99 -33.37
N GLU A 91 -14.36 -22.14 -32.69
CA GLU A 91 -13.35 -22.71 -31.77
C GLU A 91 -11.89 -22.24 -31.98
N GLU A 92 -11.27 -21.69 -30.94
CA GLU A 92 -9.94 -21.07 -31.05
C GLU A 92 -8.80 -22.04 -30.79
N LYS A 93 -8.09 -22.38 -31.86
CA LYS A 93 -6.65 -22.64 -31.81
C LYS A 93 -5.96 -21.51 -31.03
N PRO A 94 -4.93 -21.80 -30.21
CA PRO A 94 -4.23 -20.77 -29.44
C PRO A 94 -3.80 -19.63 -30.37
N ARG A 95 -4.36 -18.43 -30.13
CA ARG A 95 -4.11 -17.26 -30.98
C ARG A 95 -2.61 -16.98 -30.99
N PHE A 96 -2.07 -16.51 -32.12
CA PHE A 96 -0.64 -16.16 -32.24
C PHE A 96 -0.14 -15.24 -31.11
N ARG A 97 -1.01 -14.35 -30.59
CA ARG A 97 -0.75 -13.54 -29.38
C ARG A 97 -0.50 -14.39 -28.12
N SER A 98 -1.26 -15.45 -27.87
CA SER A 98 -1.02 -16.33 -26.71
C SER A 98 0.28 -17.11 -26.85
N ILE A 99 0.67 -17.46 -28.08
CA ILE A 99 1.95 -18.13 -28.36
C ILE A 99 3.11 -17.15 -28.14
N VAL A 100 3.00 -15.90 -28.62
CA VAL A 100 4.00 -14.85 -28.37
C VAL A 100 4.14 -14.59 -26.87
N HIS A 101 3.04 -14.47 -26.13
CA HIS A 101 3.08 -14.28 -24.68
C HIS A 101 3.67 -15.49 -23.94
N ALA A 102 3.35 -16.72 -24.35
CA ALA A 102 3.94 -17.93 -23.77
C ALA A 102 5.45 -18.04 -24.05
N VAL A 103 5.89 -17.65 -25.26
CA VAL A 103 7.32 -17.61 -25.62
C VAL A 103 8.04 -16.51 -24.85
N GLN A 104 7.45 -15.32 -24.74
CA GLN A 104 7.99 -14.21 -23.94
C GLN A 104 8.08 -14.60 -22.46
N ALA A 105 7.05 -15.25 -21.91
CA ALA A 105 7.05 -15.78 -20.56
C ALA A 105 8.17 -16.81 -20.36
N GLY A 106 8.33 -17.76 -21.30
CA GLY A 106 9.41 -18.75 -21.26
C GLY A 106 10.81 -18.13 -21.28
N ILE A 107 11.06 -17.17 -22.17
CA ILE A 107 12.35 -16.46 -22.25
C ILE A 107 12.61 -15.64 -20.98
N PHE A 108 11.58 -14.99 -20.44
CA PHE A 108 11.70 -14.19 -19.23
C PHE A 108 12.05 -15.05 -18.00
N VAL A 109 11.32 -16.16 -17.80
CA VAL A 109 11.60 -17.13 -16.72
C VAL A 109 13.01 -17.70 -16.87
N GLU A 110 13.43 -18.09 -18.07
CA GLU A 110 14.79 -18.60 -18.31
C GLU A 110 15.88 -17.56 -18.00
N ARG A 111 15.64 -16.27 -18.30
CA ARG A 111 16.56 -15.17 -17.97
C ARG A 111 16.64 -14.90 -16.47
N MET A 112 15.50 -14.92 -15.78
CA MET A 112 15.42 -14.72 -14.33
C MET A 112 16.23 -15.79 -13.58
N TYR A 113 16.05 -17.06 -13.93
CA TYR A 113 16.76 -18.18 -13.29
C TYR A 113 18.24 -18.31 -13.68
N ARG A 114 18.67 -17.85 -14.87
CA ARG A 114 20.09 -17.90 -15.25
C ARG A 114 20.94 -16.85 -14.52
N ARG A 115 20.39 -15.68 -14.18
CA ARG A 115 21.18 -14.52 -13.72
C ARG A 115 21.31 -14.37 -12.21
N THR A 116 20.57 -15.14 -11.42
CA THR A 116 20.82 -15.30 -9.98
C THR A 116 22.27 -15.73 -9.69
N SER A 117 22.99 -16.26 -10.69
CA SER A 117 24.39 -16.69 -10.58
C SER A 117 25.47 -15.58 -10.74
N ASN A 118 25.12 -14.38 -11.24
CA ASN A 118 26.09 -13.30 -11.54
C ASN A 118 25.70 -11.96 -10.89
N MET A 119 25.44 -11.96 -9.58
CA MET A 119 25.18 -10.75 -8.79
C MET A 119 26.48 -10.00 -8.49
N ALA A 120 27.05 -9.30 -9.47
CA ALA A 120 28.18 -8.41 -9.23
C ALA A 120 27.68 -7.13 -8.52
N GLY A 121 28.22 -6.81 -7.34
CA GLY A 121 28.07 -5.49 -6.71
C GLY A 121 27.79 -5.48 -5.20
N LEU A 122 27.00 -6.43 -4.68
CA LEU A 122 26.67 -6.55 -3.25
C LEU A 122 27.00 -7.97 -2.78
N THR A 123 27.74 -8.08 -1.67
CA THR A 123 28.00 -9.38 -1.04
C THR A 123 26.80 -9.76 -0.20
N TYR A 124 25.99 -10.70 -0.70
CA TYR A 124 24.83 -11.20 0.02
C TYR A 124 25.24 -12.20 1.12
N PRO A 125 24.53 -12.24 2.25
CA PRO A 125 24.60 -13.37 3.17
C PRO A 125 24.12 -14.63 2.43
N PRO A 126 24.85 -15.77 2.50
CA PRO A 126 24.56 -16.97 1.69
C PRO A 126 23.15 -17.56 1.83
N THR A 127 22.46 -17.28 2.94
CA THR A 127 21.14 -17.83 3.27
C THR A 127 19.98 -16.85 3.11
N ALA A 128 20.24 -15.59 2.75
CA ALA A 128 19.22 -14.53 2.84
C ALA A 128 18.20 -14.56 1.68
N LEU A 129 18.57 -15.09 0.51
CA LEU A 129 17.75 -14.96 -0.72
C LEU A 129 16.97 -16.22 -1.13
N THR A 130 17.08 -17.33 -0.40
CA THR A 130 16.53 -18.63 -0.83
C THR A 130 15.01 -18.71 -0.82
N GLU A 131 14.31 -17.73 -0.24
CA GLU A 131 12.85 -17.76 -0.04
C GLU A 131 12.12 -16.49 -0.50
N VAL A 132 12.78 -15.59 -1.23
CA VAL A 132 12.19 -14.31 -1.70
C VAL A 132 10.94 -14.51 -2.56
N ASP A 133 10.78 -15.67 -3.17
CA ASP A 133 9.64 -15.99 -4.02
C ASP A 133 8.47 -16.59 -3.22
N GLN A 134 8.55 -16.73 -1.89
CA GLN A 134 7.50 -17.34 -1.07
C GLN A 134 6.53 -16.30 -0.48
N TRP A 135 5.25 -16.68 -0.30
CA TRP A 135 4.22 -15.76 0.21
C TRP A 135 4.49 -15.28 1.63
N SER A 136 4.98 -16.18 2.48
CA SER A 136 5.35 -15.92 3.87
C SER A 136 6.86 -15.87 4.02
N PHE A 137 7.53 -15.16 3.10
CA PHE A 137 8.92 -14.77 3.24
C PHE A 137 9.13 -14.02 4.57
N ASP A 138 10.08 -14.49 5.37
CA ASP A 138 10.38 -13.86 6.66
C ASP A 138 11.29 -12.65 6.47
N VAL A 139 10.65 -11.51 6.18
CA VAL A 139 11.30 -10.22 6.02
C VAL A 139 12.09 -9.77 7.26
N PHE A 140 11.71 -10.23 8.46
CA PHE A 140 12.43 -9.86 9.68
C PHE A 140 13.75 -10.62 9.81
N SER A 141 13.72 -11.93 9.59
CA SER A 141 14.95 -12.73 9.52
C SER A 141 15.86 -12.24 8.40
N PHE A 142 15.29 -11.80 7.27
CA PHE A 142 16.04 -11.19 6.18
C PHE A 142 16.68 -9.85 6.57
N HIS A 143 15.97 -9.00 7.30
CA HIS A 143 16.50 -7.74 7.83
C HIS A 143 17.71 -7.97 8.72
N GLU A 144 17.61 -8.90 9.68
CA GLU A 144 18.72 -9.25 10.57
C GLU A 144 19.91 -9.85 9.79
N ALA A 145 19.64 -10.75 8.84
CA ALA A 145 20.68 -11.37 8.02
C ALA A 145 21.43 -10.37 7.14
N THR A 146 20.77 -9.30 6.69
CA THR A 146 21.34 -8.27 5.82
C THR A 146 21.99 -7.11 6.57
N GLY A 147 22.12 -7.21 7.90
CA GLY A 147 22.70 -6.16 8.73
C GLY A 147 21.83 -4.91 8.76
N ASP A 148 20.52 -5.11 8.94
CA ASP A 148 19.48 -4.08 9.04
C ASP A 148 19.20 -3.31 7.71
N HIS A 149 19.55 -3.91 6.57
CA HIS A 149 19.45 -3.31 5.24
C HIS A 149 18.47 -4.06 4.30
N ALA A 150 17.36 -4.56 4.84
CA ALA A 150 16.38 -5.36 4.09
C ALA A 150 15.94 -4.69 2.77
N LEU A 151 15.58 -3.41 2.80
CA LEU A 151 15.04 -2.72 1.63
C LEU A 151 16.11 -2.59 0.54
N LYS A 152 17.34 -2.22 0.90
CA LYS A 152 18.50 -2.12 -0.01
C LYS A 152 18.77 -3.42 -0.75
N PHE A 153 18.93 -4.51 0.00
CA PHE A 153 19.28 -5.80 -0.60
C PHE A 153 18.14 -6.37 -1.45
N LEU A 154 16.89 -6.19 -1.02
CA LEU A 154 15.72 -6.66 -1.76
C LEU A 154 15.50 -5.87 -3.06
N VAL A 155 15.55 -4.53 -3.02
CA VAL A 155 15.41 -3.70 -4.23
C VAL A 155 16.51 -4.04 -5.23
N TYR A 156 17.76 -4.14 -4.78
CA TYR A 156 18.87 -4.51 -5.66
C TYR A 156 18.68 -5.89 -6.29
N ASP A 157 18.26 -6.87 -5.48
CA ASP A 157 18.00 -8.24 -5.95
C ASP A 157 16.89 -8.26 -7.00
N LEU A 158 15.74 -7.63 -6.75
CA LEU A 158 14.62 -7.60 -7.69
C LEU A 158 14.97 -6.87 -9.00
N LEU A 159 15.65 -5.71 -8.92
CA LEU A 159 16.07 -5.00 -10.14
C LEU A 159 17.10 -5.82 -10.95
N THR A 160 17.93 -6.61 -10.29
CA THR A 160 18.88 -7.52 -10.96
C THR A 160 18.16 -8.72 -11.58
N ARG A 161 17.27 -9.38 -10.82
CA ARG A 161 16.50 -10.55 -11.26
C ARG A 161 15.64 -10.26 -12.49
N TYR A 162 15.05 -9.06 -12.54
CA TYR A 162 14.24 -8.59 -13.65
C TYR A 162 15.05 -7.93 -14.78
N ASP A 163 16.38 -7.91 -14.70
CA ASP A 163 17.27 -7.26 -15.67
C ASP A 163 17.04 -5.75 -15.86
N LEU A 164 16.44 -5.08 -14.88
CA LEU A 164 16.04 -3.68 -14.99
C LEU A 164 17.25 -2.74 -14.95
N ILE A 165 18.30 -3.12 -14.19
CA ILE A 165 19.55 -2.35 -14.12
C ILE A 165 20.18 -2.22 -15.51
N ASN A 166 20.32 -3.32 -16.26
CA ASN A 166 20.91 -3.24 -17.60
C ASN A 166 19.93 -2.63 -18.60
N ARG A 167 18.64 -3.01 -18.52
CA ARG A 167 17.60 -2.57 -19.47
C ARG A 167 17.44 -1.05 -19.51
N PHE A 168 17.46 -0.42 -18.33
CA PHE A 168 17.31 1.02 -18.15
C PHE A 168 18.61 1.75 -17.86
N ARG A 169 19.74 1.02 -17.87
CA ARG A 169 21.09 1.56 -17.61
C ARG A 169 21.15 2.30 -16.27
N ILE A 170 20.57 1.73 -15.23
CA ILE A 170 20.54 2.32 -13.89
C ILE A 170 21.98 2.35 -13.35
N PRO A 171 22.54 3.53 -13.00
CA PRO A 171 23.87 3.58 -12.40
C PRO A 171 23.86 2.88 -11.04
N VAL A 172 24.65 1.82 -10.88
CA VAL A 172 24.67 1.00 -9.64
C VAL A 172 25.02 1.83 -8.42
N GLN A 173 25.97 2.77 -8.55
CA GLN A 173 26.34 3.68 -7.45
C GLN A 173 25.15 4.55 -7.02
N ALA A 174 24.38 5.08 -7.97
CA ALA A 174 23.20 5.88 -7.67
C ALA A 174 22.08 5.06 -7.04
N LEU A 175 21.91 3.81 -7.48
CA LEU A 175 20.97 2.89 -6.85
C LEU A 175 21.30 2.62 -5.39
N VAL A 176 22.57 2.35 -5.06
CA VAL A 176 22.99 2.12 -3.68
C VAL A 176 22.75 3.36 -2.83
N GLN A 177 23.19 4.54 -3.28
CA GLN A 177 23.01 5.79 -2.53
C GLN A 177 21.53 6.14 -2.34
N PHE A 178 20.71 5.98 -3.38
CA PHE A 178 19.28 6.24 -3.32
C PHE A 178 18.58 5.35 -2.30
N VAL A 179 18.82 4.03 -2.30
CA VAL A 179 18.13 3.13 -1.37
C VAL A 179 18.67 3.27 0.06
N GLU A 180 19.94 3.61 0.25
CA GLU A 180 20.45 3.98 1.58
C GLU A 180 19.80 5.26 2.12
N ALA A 181 19.57 6.26 1.26
CA ALA A 181 18.80 7.45 1.62
C ALA A 181 17.34 7.12 1.93
N LEU A 182 16.72 6.18 1.21
CA LEU A 182 15.38 5.68 1.53
C LEU A 182 15.32 5.04 2.91
N GLU A 183 16.22 4.10 3.23
CA GLU A 183 16.27 3.44 4.54
C GLU A 183 16.46 4.44 5.68
N ASN A 184 17.29 5.46 5.46
CA ASN A 184 17.47 6.54 6.42
C ASN A 184 16.19 7.35 6.65
N GLY A 185 15.45 7.70 5.59
CA GLY A 185 14.18 8.44 5.74
C GLY A 185 13.06 7.60 6.37
N TYR A 186 12.99 6.30 6.10
CA TYR A 186 12.10 5.37 6.84
C TYR A 186 12.44 5.29 8.33
N SER A 187 13.72 5.45 8.68
CA SER A 187 14.20 5.36 10.06
C SER A 187 14.04 6.66 10.85
N LYS A 188 13.73 7.78 10.17
CA LYS A 188 13.66 9.14 10.73
C LYS A 188 12.77 9.26 11.96
N HIS A 189 11.60 8.63 11.92
CA HIS A 189 10.59 8.71 12.99
C HIS A 189 10.59 7.50 13.93
N ARG A 190 11.44 6.48 13.66
CA ARG A 190 11.53 5.24 14.46
C ARG A 190 10.17 4.56 14.66
N ASN A 191 9.42 4.50 13.58
CA ASN A 191 8.08 3.91 13.54
C ASN A 191 8.14 2.41 13.84
N PRO A 192 7.28 1.90 14.73
CA PRO A 192 7.14 0.46 14.94
C PRO A 192 6.69 -0.29 13.69
N TYR A 193 5.75 0.26 12.90
CA TYR A 193 5.16 -0.40 11.74
C TYR A 193 5.64 0.22 10.42
N HIS A 194 5.34 1.49 10.16
CA HIS A 194 5.64 2.14 8.87
C HIS A 194 7.14 2.51 8.78
N ASN A 195 7.99 1.50 8.62
CA ASN A 195 9.45 1.57 8.57
C ASN A 195 10.02 0.78 7.37
N LEU A 196 11.35 0.72 7.24
CA LEU A 196 12.01 0.08 6.10
C LEU A 196 11.70 -1.42 5.96
N ILE A 197 11.40 -2.10 7.07
CA ILE A 197 11.04 -3.53 7.05
C ILE A 197 9.67 -3.69 6.40
N HIS A 198 8.72 -2.79 6.71
CA HIS A 198 7.39 -2.81 6.09
C HIS A 198 7.51 -2.52 4.58
N ALA A 199 8.28 -1.50 4.20
CA ALA A 199 8.55 -1.21 2.79
C ALA A 199 9.17 -2.42 2.05
N ALA A 200 10.09 -3.14 2.70
CA ALA A 200 10.66 -4.36 2.15
C ALA A 200 9.62 -5.49 2.02
N ASP A 201 8.75 -5.69 3.01
CA ASP A 201 7.68 -6.69 2.96
C ASP A 201 6.69 -6.42 1.83
N VAL A 202 6.26 -5.15 1.67
CA VAL A 202 5.36 -4.74 0.59
C VAL A 202 6.02 -4.92 -0.78
N THR A 203 7.30 -4.54 -0.91
CA THR A 203 8.07 -4.73 -2.15
C THR A 203 8.20 -6.21 -2.53
N GLN A 204 8.51 -7.08 -1.56
CA GLN A 204 8.60 -8.52 -1.78
C GLN A 204 7.22 -9.12 -2.08
N THR A 205 6.18 -8.67 -1.41
CA THR A 205 4.81 -9.16 -1.62
C THR A 205 4.29 -8.76 -2.99
N ALA A 206 4.56 -7.54 -3.45
CA ALA A 206 4.24 -7.11 -4.81
C ALA A 206 4.96 -7.97 -5.85
N HIS A 207 6.24 -8.28 -5.62
CA HIS A 207 6.99 -9.25 -6.43
C HIS A 207 6.31 -10.63 -6.45
N PHE A 208 5.96 -11.18 -5.28
CA PHE A 208 5.27 -12.47 -5.16
C PHE A 208 3.97 -12.47 -5.97
N LEU A 209 3.14 -11.44 -5.81
CA LEU A 209 1.85 -11.33 -6.51
C LEU A 209 2.06 -11.29 -8.01
N MET A 210 3.01 -10.49 -8.52
CA MET A 210 3.35 -10.45 -9.95
C MET A 210 3.80 -11.82 -10.48
N LEU A 211 4.64 -12.53 -9.71
CA LEU A 211 5.19 -13.83 -10.08
C LEU A 211 4.12 -14.94 -10.06
N HIS A 212 3.40 -15.10 -8.95
CA HIS A 212 2.50 -16.23 -8.73
C HIS A 212 1.18 -16.13 -9.49
N THR A 213 0.71 -14.91 -9.76
CA THR A 213 -0.47 -14.72 -10.61
C THR A 213 -0.14 -14.80 -12.10
N GLY A 214 1.15 -14.76 -12.47
CA GLY A 214 1.61 -14.65 -13.85
C GLY A 214 1.38 -13.27 -14.47
N LEU A 215 0.90 -12.28 -13.70
CA LEU A 215 0.67 -10.92 -14.20
C LEU A 215 1.95 -10.28 -14.73
N MET A 216 3.11 -10.65 -14.20
CA MET A 216 4.41 -10.20 -14.72
C MET A 216 4.58 -10.40 -16.24
N HIS A 217 3.95 -11.42 -16.83
CA HIS A 217 4.05 -11.69 -18.28
C HIS A 217 3.21 -10.74 -19.14
N TRP A 218 2.33 -9.97 -18.52
CA TRP A 218 1.47 -8.97 -19.16
C TRP A 218 1.99 -7.54 -18.96
N LEU A 219 3.01 -7.40 -18.11
CA LEU A 219 3.63 -6.11 -17.78
C LEU A 219 4.84 -5.85 -18.68
N SER A 220 5.04 -4.59 -19.02
CA SER A 220 6.29 -4.12 -19.62
C SER A 220 7.40 -4.05 -18.56
N GLU A 221 8.66 -4.04 -18.98
CA GLU A 221 9.79 -3.84 -18.06
C GLU A 221 9.68 -2.50 -17.30
N LEU A 222 9.06 -1.47 -17.91
CA LEU A 222 8.84 -0.17 -17.28
C LEU A 222 7.74 -0.25 -16.21
N GLU A 223 6.67 -1.00 -16.46
CA GLU A 223 5.60 -1.25 -15.49
C GLU A 223 6.11 -2.08 -14.29
N ILE A 224 7.01 -3.04 -14.51
CA ILE A 224 7.67 -3.80 -13.43
C ILE A 224 8.61 -2.91 -12.63
N LEU A 225 9.41 -2.07 -13.30
CA LEU A 225 10.26 -1.07 -12.64
C LEU A 225 9.41 -0.12 -11.79
N ALA A 226 8.30 0.37 -12.34
CA ALA A 226 7.37 1.24 -11.62
C ALA A 226 6.79 0.56 -10.38
N MET A 227 6.35 -0.71 -10.48
CA MET A 227 5.82 -1.46 -9.34
C MET A 227 6.84 -1.63 -8.21
N VAL A 228 8.06 -2.09 -8.53
CA VAL A 228 9.13 -2.25 -7.53
C VAL A 228 9.48 -0.91 -6.89
N PHE A 229 9.58 0.16 -7.70
CA PHE A 229 9.88 1.49 -7.21
C PHE A 229 8.76 2.05 -6.33
N ALA A 230 7.50 1.97 -6.76
CA ALA A 230 6.34 2.44 -6.00
C ALA A 230 6.24 1.73 -4.65
N ALA A 231 6.37 0.39 -4.63
CA ALA A 231 6.34 -0.38 -3.39
C ALA A 231 7.46 0.03 -2.41
N ALA A 232 8.67 0.27 -2.92
CA ALA A 232 9.80 0.68 -2.09
C ALA A 232 9.62 2.07 -1.45
N ILE A 233 8.87 2.98 -2.08
CA ILE A 233 8.73 4.37 -1.62
C ILE A 233 7.37 4.68 -0.97
N HIS A 234 6.41 3.75 -0.99
CA HIS A 234 5.01 4.08 -0.73
C HIS A 234 4.74 4.73 0.63
N ASP A 235 5.59 4.48 1.63
CA ASP A 235 5.52 5.03 3.00
C ASP A 235 6.76 5.87 3.38
N PHE A 236 7.52 6.35 2.40
CA PHE A 236 8.79 7.00 2.66
C PHE A 236 8.64 8.27 3.53
N GLU A 237 9.40 8.36 4.63
CA GLU A 237 9.29 9.41 5.68
C GLU A 237 7.94 9.43 6.43
N HIS A 238 7.20 8.31 6.51
CA HIS A 238 5.99 8.22 7.33
C HIS A 238 6.25 8.68 8.79
N THR A 239 5.29 9.40 9.37
CA THR A 239 5.47 10.05 10.69
C THR A 239 5.05 9.19 11.87
N GLY A 240 4.54 8.00 11.59
CA GLY A 240 3.95 7.11 12.59
C GLY A 240 2.54 7.55 13.02
N THR A 241 1.93 8.45 12.25
CA THR A 241 0.60 9.02 12.53
C THR A 241 -0.22 9.11 11.26
N THR A 242 -1.54 9.13 11.38
CA THR A 242 -2.47 9.07 10.24
C THR A 242 -2.72 10.43 9.57
N ASN A 243 -3.20 10.43 8.32
CA ASN A 243 -3.67 11.64 7.63
C ASN A 243 -4.62 12.49 8.48
N ASN A 244 -5.57 11.87 9.19
CA ASN A 244 -6.48 12.59 10.09
C ASN A 244 -5.76 13.30 11.24
N PHE A 245 -4.72 12.71 11.80
CA PHE A 245 -3.90 13.37 12.82
C PHE A 245 -3.23 14.63 12.26
N HIS A 246 -2.63 14.53 11.08
CA HIS A 246 -1.99 15.65 10.39
C HIS A 246 -2.96 16.80 10.09
N ILE A 247 -4.19 16.49 9.66
CA ILE A 247 -5.25 17.47 9.38
C ILE A 247 -5.72 18.15 10.67
N HIS A 248 -6.06 17.37 11.70
CA HIS A 248 -6.57 17.92 12.96
C HIS A 248 -5.54 18.76 13.71
N THR A 249 -4.26 18.39 13.64
CA THR A 249 -3.16 19.15 14.25
C THR A 249 -2.67 20.31 13.38
N ARG A 250 -3.20 20.46 12.16
CA ARG A 250 -2.76 21.47 11.17
C ARG A 250 -1.25 21.45 10.95
N SER A 251 -0.71 20.24 10.85
CA SER A 251 0.71 20.04 10.56
C SER A 251 1.12 20.73 9.25
N GLU A 252 2.41 21.06 9.11
CA GLU A 252 2.94 21.70 7.90
C GLU A 252 2.64 20.87 6.64
N VAL A 253 2.70 19.54 6.75
CA VAL A 253 2.45 18.61 5.65
C VAL A 253 0.97 18.64 5.22
N ALA A 254 0.03 18.73 6.18
CA ALA A 254 -1.40 18.87 5.88
C ALA A 254 -1.72 20.19 5.17
N ILE A 255 -1.11 21.29 5.63
CA ILE A 255 -1.25 22.61 5.00
C ILE A 255 -0.67 22.57 3.58
N LEU A 256 0.49 21.94 3.39
CA LEU A 256 1.16 21.84 2.09
C LEU A 256 0.31 21.08 1.06
N TYR A 257 -0.32 19.97 1.47
CA TYR A 257 -1.14 19.12 0.59
C TYR A 257 -2.65 19.37 0.68
N ASN A 258 -3.06 20.44 1.33
CA ASN A 258 -4.45 20.89 1.43
C ASN A 258 -5.40 19.77 1.89
N ASP A 259 -5.00 19.05 2.94
CA ASP A 259 -5.77 17.98 3.60
C ASP A 259 -6.14 16.77 2.71
N ARG A 260 -5.53 16.64 1.52
CA ARG A 260 -5.81 15.53 0.58
C ARG A 260 -4.65 14.56 0.52
N SER A 261 -4.89 13.30 0.89
CA SER A 261 -3.89 12.20 0.85
C SER A 261 -2.51 12.69 1.27
N VAL A 262 -2.46 13.24 2.49
CA VAL A 262 -1.40 14.13 2.96
C VAL A 262 -0.05 13.39 2.98
N LEU A 263 -0.04 12.18 3.51
CA LEU A 263 1.12 11.33 3.61
C LEU A 263 1.51 10.75 2.26
N GLU A 264 0.56 10.25 1.47
CA GLU A 264 0.84 9.63 0.17
C GLU A 264 1.45 10.63 -0.81
N ASN A 265 0.97 11.89 -0.81
CA ASN A 265 1.62 12.97 -1.54
C ASN A 265 3.04 13.25 -1.04
N HIS A 266 3.25 13.21 0.27
CA HIS A 266 4.56 13.41 0.89
C HIS A 266 5.56 12.33 0.47
N HIS A 267 5.18 11.05 0.58
CA HIS A 267 6.01 9.89 0.23
C HIS A 267 6.56 10.00 -1.18
N VAL A 268 5.67 10.23 -2.16
CA VAL A 268 6.07 10.42 -3.56
C VAL A 268 6.93 11.66 -3.73
N SER A 269 6.51 12.81 -3.19
CA SER A 269 7.24 14.07 -3.36
C SER A 269 8.66 13.99 -2.79
N ALA A 270 8.82 13.41 -1.60
CA ALA A 270 10.10 13.26 -0.92
C ALA A 270 11.03 12.29 -1.66
N ALA A 271 10.53 11.14 -2.11
CA ALA A 271 11.33 10.17 -2.87
C ALA A 271 11.85 10.74 -4.20
N TYR A 272 11.03 11.49 -4.94
CA TYR A 272 11.50 12.17 -6.15
C TYR A 272 12.45 13.34 -5.87
N ARG A 273 12.37 13.95 -4.67
CA ARG A 273 13.30 14.99 -4.26
C ARG A 273 14.69 14.42 -3.96
N LEU A 274 14.79 13.21 -3.42
CA LEU A 274 16.09 12.52 -3.30
C LEU A 274 16.77 12.39 -4.66
N MET A 275 16.03 11.99 -5.70
CA MET A 275 16.56 11.85 -7.06
C MET A 275 16.82 13.18 -7.78
N ALA A 276 16.60 14.34 -7.13
CA ALA A 276 17.04 15.63 -7.66
C ALA A 276 18.56 15.82 -7.53
N GLU A 277 19.19 15.12 -6.59
CA GLU A 277 20.65 15.03 -6.51
C GLU A 277 21.14 14.03 -7.57
N GLU A 278 22.12 14.43 -8.39
CA GLU A 278 22.58 13.64 -9.55
C GLU A 278 23.13 12.26 -9.14
N ASP A 279 23.71 12.18 -7.94
CA ASP A 279 24.31 10.97 -7.40
C ASP A 279 23.27 9.96 -6.89
N MET A 280 22.02 10.36 -6.67
CA MET A 280 20.91 9.49 -6.29
C MET A 280 19.89 9.26 -7.42
N ASN A 281 20.10 9.82 -8.61
CA ASN A 281 19.15 9.74 -9.70
C ASN A 281 19.22 8.40 -10.46
N ILE A 282 18.48 7.41 -9.97
CA ILE A 282 18.40 6.06 -10.60
C ILE A 282 17.70 6.06 -11.96
N LEU A 283 17.00 7.14 -12.31
CA LEU A 283 16.20 7.27 -13.55
C LEU A 283 16.89 8.14 -14.61
N VAL A 284 18.13 8.57 -14.37
CA VAL A 284 18.87 9.54 -15.22
C VAL A 284 18.96 9.15 -16.69
N ASN A 285 18.98 7.85 -16.98
CA ASN A 285 19.14 7.31 -18.34
C ASN A 285 17.82 6.94 -19.03
N LEU A 286 16.66 7.19 -18.39
CA LEU A 286 15.37 7.03 -19.05
C LEU A 286 15.18 8.10 -20.12
N ASN A 287 14.53 7.72 -21.21
CA ASN A 287 14.06 8.70 -22.17
C ASN A 287 12.88 9.50 -21.59
N LYS A 288 12.53 10.62 -22.22
CA LYS A 288 11.50 11.54 -21.70
C LYS A 288 10.11 10.90 -21.60
N ASP A 289 9.75 10.02 -22.52
CA ASP A 289 8.44 9.37 -22.54
C ASP A 289 8.38 8.28 -21.45
N ASP A 290 9.40 7.43 -21.36
CA ASP A 290 9.53 6.41 -20.30
C ASP A 290 9.51 7.05 -18.91
N TRP A 291 10.21 8.18 -18.72
CA TRP A 291 10.23 8.90 -17.44
C TRP A 291 8.84 9.43 -17.07
N ARG A 292 8.10 9.97 -18.05
CA ARG A 292 6.74 10.49 -17.81
C ARG A 292 5.76 9.38 -17.49
N GLU A 293 5.85 8.26 -18.22
CA GLU A 293 5.00 7.10 -17.99
C GLU A 293 5.27 6.47 -16.63
N LEU A 294 6.54 6.20 -16.30
CA LEU A 294 6.93 5.67 -14.99
C LEU A 294 6.47 6.60 -13.87
N ARG A 295 6.69 7.91 -14.00
CA ARG A 295 6.25 8.88 -13.00
C ARG A 295 4.74 8.86 -12.81
N SER A 296 3.98 8.80 -13.89
CA SER A 296 2.51 8.72 -13.82
C SER A 296 2.06 7.44 -13.12
N LEU A 297 2.65 6.29 -13.46
CA LEU A 297 2.31 5.00 -12.84
C LEU A 297 2.60 5.01 -11.34
N VAL A 298 3.79 5.48 -10.95
CA VAL A 298 4.22 5.51 -9.54
C VAL A 298 3.34 6.42 -8.71
N ILE A 299 3.00 7.61 -9.22
CA ILE A 299 2.07 8.52 -8.54
C ILE A 299 0.73 7.81 -8.34
N GLU A 300 0.11 7.28 -9.38
CA GLU A 300 -1.21 6.63 -9.27
C GLU A 300 -1.20 5.43 -8.31
N MET A 301 -0.11 4.63 -8.31
CA MET A 301 0.01 3.49 -7.41
C MET A 301 0.14 3.91 -5.94
N VAL A 302 1.05 4.84 -5.62
CA VAL A 302 1.24 5.28 -4.23
C VAL A 302 0.05 6.09 -3.73
N MET A 303 -0.56 6.94 -4.55
CA MET A 303 -1.80 7.63 -4.17
C MET A 303 -2.96 6.65 -3.90
N SER A 304 -2.91 5.44 -4.48
CA SER A 304 -3.89 4.39 -4.24
C SER A 304 -3.65 3.60 -2.96
N THR A 305 -2.55 3.79 -2.23
CA THR A 305 -2.38 3.18 -0.90
C THR A 305 -3.13 3.95 0.19
N ASP A 306 -3.63 5.16 -0.10
CA ASP A 306 -4.54 5.88 0.81
C ASP A 306 -5.77 5.02 1.12
N MET A 307 -5.88 4.57 2.36
CA MET A 307 -6.95 3.69 2.82
C MET A 307 -8.36 4.30 2.65
N SER A 308 -8.49 5.63 2.53
CA SER A 308 -9.78 6.27 2.21
C SER A 308 -10.30 5.90 0.81
N CYS A 309 -9.41 5.51 -0.11
CA CYS A 309 -9.75 5.08 -1.46
C CYS A 309 -10.17 3.60 -1.56
N HIS A 310 -9.97 2.80 -0.51
CA HIS A 310 -10.11 1.34 -0.54
C HIS A 310 -11.44 0.86 -1.14
N PHE A 311 -12.57 1.33 -0.61
CA PHE A 311 -13.90 0.85 -1.08
C PHE A 311 -14.18 1.26 -2.52
N GLN A 312 -13.74 2.46 -2.92
CA GLN A 312 -13.90 2.94 -4.29
C GLN A 312 -13.08 2.09 -5.26
N GLN A 313 -11.84 1.74 -4.92
CA GLN A 313 -11.00 0.85 -5.74
C GLN A 313 -11.63 -0.54 -5.92
N ILE A 314 -12.12 -1.14 -4.84
CA ILE A 314 -12.78 -2.45 -4.89
C ILE A 314 -14.05 -2.39 -5.75
N LYS A 315 -14.88 -1.36 -5.60
CA LYS A 315 -16.07 -1.13 -6.42
C LYS A 315 -15.71 -1.01 -7.91
N THR A 316 -14.71 -0.19 -8.22
CA THR A 316 -14.24 0.01 -9.60
C THR A 316 -13.71 -1.29 -10.20
N MET A 317 -12.93 -2.08 -9.45
CA MET A 317 -12.39 -3.34 -9.97
C MET A 317 -13.49 -4.40 -10.17
N ARG A 318 -14.43 -4.54 -9.23
CA ARG A 318 -15.58 -5.44 -9.38
C ARG A 318 -16.40 -5.11 -10.63
N ASN A 319 -16.63 -3.82 -10.88
CA ASN A 319 -17.34 -3.37 -12.07
C ASN A 319 -16.52 -3.62 -13.34
N ALA A 320 -15.20 -3.47 -13.31
CA ALA A 320 -14.35 -3.79 -14.46
C ALA A 320 -14.39 -5.28 -14.82
N LEU A 321 -14.44 -6.16 -13.80
CA LEU A 321 -14.51 -7.61 -13.99
C LEU A 321 -15.82 -8.11 -14.62
N THR A 322 -16.91 -7.35 -14.51
CA THR A 322 -18.19 -7.69 -15.14
C THR A 322 -18.33 -7.17 -16.57
N GLN A 323 -17.45 -6.26 -17.00
CA GLN A 323 -17.43 -5.71 -18.35
C GLN A 323 -16.63 -6.61 -19.30
N THR A 324 -16.98 -6.60 -20.58
CA THR A 324 -16.31 -7.40 -21.63
C THR A 324 -15.07 -6.70 -22.22
N HIS A 325 -14.79 -5.47 -21.79
CA HIS A 325 -13.61 -4.70 -22.20
C HIS A 325 -12.39 -5.04 -21.34
N GLY A 326 -11.20 -4.78 -21.88
CA GLY A 326 -9.95 -5.00 -21.16
C GLY A 326 -9.87 -4.14 -19.88
N ILE A 327 -9.25 -4.70 -18.84
CA ILE A 327 -9.04 -4.01 -17.57
C ILE A 327 -7.88 -3.03 -17.73
N ASP A 328 -8.06 -1.82 -17.21
CA ASP A 328 -7.02 -0.80 -17.14
C ASP A 328 -5.85 -1.29 -16.27
N LYS A 329 -4.66 -1.38 -16.85
CA LYS A 329 -3.45 -1.86 -16.18
C LYS A 329 -3.08 -1.00 -14.98
N VAL A 330 -3.28 0.32 -15.04
CA VAL A 330 -2.95 1.22 -13.93
C VAL A 330 -3.76 0.82 -12.69
N LYS A 331 -5.06 0.55 -12.87
CA LYS A 331 -5.95 0.11 -11.78
C LYS A 331 -5.56 -1.26 -11.23
N VAL A 332 -5.07 -2.17 -12.08
CA VAL A 332 -4.58 -3.49 -11.63
C VAL A 332 -3.31 -3.33 -10.80
N LEU A 333 -2.37 -2.51 -11.25
CA LEU A 333 -1.13 -2.24 -10.53
C LEU A 333 -1.40 -1.52 -9.20
N SER A 334 -2.24 -0.48 -9.19
CA SER A 334 -2.66 0.20 -7.97
C SER A 334 -3.32 -0.75 -6.97
N LEU A 335 -4.25 -1.60 -7.41
CA LEU A 335 -4.89 -2.58 -6.53
C LEU A 335 -3.91 -3.65 -6.04
N MET A 336 -2.94 -4.04 -6.86
CA MET A 336 -1.91 -5.00 -6.46
C MET A 336 -0.99 -4.43 -5.39
N LEU A 337 -0.54 -3.19 -5.53
CA LEU A 337 0.26 -2.53 -4.51
C LEU A 337 -0.55 -2.39 -3.21
N HIS A 338 -1.80 -1.93 -3.31
CA HIS A 338 -2.71 -1.84 -2.17
C HIS A 338 -2.91 -3.19 -1.46
N ALA A 339 -3.11 -4.26 -2.22
CA ALA A 339 -3.25 -5.61 -1.67
C ALA A 339 -1.95 -6.12 -1.00
N ALA A 340 -0.78 -5.73 -1.52
CA ALA A 340 0.51 -6.05 -0.93
C ALA A 340 0.73 -5.31 0.40
N ASP A 341 0.34 -4.04 0.46
CA ASP A 341 0.39 -3.19 1.66
C ASP A 341 -0.41 -3.80 2.82
N ILE A 342 -1.68 -4.13 2.58
CA ILE A 342 -2.56 -4.72 3.60
C ILE A 342 -2.47 -6.25 3.72
N SER A 343 -1.38 -6.87 3.25
CA SER A 343 -1.27 -8.33 3.09
C SER A 343 -0.98 -9.10 4.38
N HIS A 344 -0.49 -8.44 5.42
CA HIS A 344 -0.01 -9.12 6.62
C HIS A 344 -1.01 -10.09 7.29
N PRO A 345 -2.35 -9.87 7.29
CA PRO A 345 -3.31 -10.84 7.84
C PRO A 345 -3.40 -12.15 7.04
N ALA A 346 -2.96 -12.16 5.78
CA ALA A 346 -2.95 -13.34 4.93
C ALA A 346 -1.62 -14.10 4.96
N LYS A 347 -0.60 -13.61 5.68
CA LYS A 347 0.69 -14.28 5.88
C LYS A 347 0.61 -15.32 7.00
N ALA A 348 1.64 -16.16 7.15
CA ALA A 348 1.75 -17.10 8.26
C ALA A 348 1.61 -16.40 9.62
N TRP A 349 0.96 -17.07 10.58
CA TRP A 349 0.61 -16.50 11.89
C TRP A 349 1.77 -15.78 12.62
N PRO A 350 3.01 -16.30 12.68
CA PRO A 350 4.10 -15.59 13.34
C PRO A 350 4.40 -14.21 12.75
N LEU A 351 4.34 -14.08 11.42
CA LEU A 351 4.53 -12.80 10.72
C LEU A 351 3.36 -11.87 10.97
N HIS A 352 2.13 -12.36 10.79
CA HIS A 352 0.92 -11.59 11.06
C HIS A 352 0.90 -11.04 12.49
N TYR A 353 1.21 -11.88 13.47
CA TYR A 353 1.24 -11.50 14.88
C TYR A 353 2.24 -10.37 15.15
N ARG A 354 3.47 -10.47 14.62
CA ARG A 354 4.51 -9.45 14.78
C ARG A 354 4.11 -8.13 14.12
N TRP A 355 3.53 -8.18 12.92
CA TRP A 355 3.02 -6.99 12.23
C TRP A 355 1.88 -6.32 12.98
N THR A 356 0.90 -7.09 13.47
CA THR A 356 -0.21 -6.57 14.27
C THR A 356 0.27 -5.92 15.55
N HIS A 357 1.23 -6.53 16.26
CA HIS A 357 1.80 -5.92 17.46
C HIS A 357 2.50 -4.59 17.15
N SER A 358 3.25 -4.53 16.05
CA SER A 358 3.93 -3.31 15.60
C SER A 358 2.94 -2.20 15.23
N LEU A 359 1.89 -2.52 14.49
CA LEU A 359 0.85 -1.56 14.11
C LEU A 359 0.09 -1.02 15.34
N MET A 360 -0.23 -1.91 16.30
CA MET A 360 -0.89 -1.49 17.54
C MET A 360 0.00 -0.57 18.37
N GLU A 361 1.27 -0.90 18.55
CA GLU A 361 2.25 -0.04 19.23
C GLU A 361 2.31 1.35 18.59
N GLU A 362 2.30 1.44 17.27
CA GLU A 362 2.30 2.72 16.57
C GLU A 362 1.02 3.53 16.80
N PHE A 363 -0.16 2.88 16.73
CA PHE A 363 -1.42 3.53 17.07
C PHE A 363 -1.45 4.03 18.52
N PHE A 364 -0.89 3.26 19.46
CA PHE A 364 -0.77 3.69 20.85
C PHE A 364 0.14 4.92 21.00
N ARG A 365 1.28 4.97 20.31
CA ARG A 365 2.16 6.15 20.30
C ARG A 365 1.46 7.40 19.77
N GLN A 366 0.64 7.28 18.72
CA GLN A 366 -0.17 8.41 18.24
C GLN A 366 -1.15 8.91 19.32
N VAL A 367 -1.84 7.99 20.00
CA VAL A 367 -2.81 8.37 21.06
C VAL A 367 -2.12 9.09 22.22
N LEU A 368 -0.94 8.64 22.63
CA LEU A 368 -0.14 9.32 23.67
C LEU A 368 0.23 10.75 23.26
N CYS A 369 0.64 10.93 21.99
CA CYS A 369 0.90 12.25 21.43
C CYS A 369 -0.35 13.16 21.48
N CYS A 370 -1.52 12.64 21.11
CA CYS A 370 -2.80 13.36 21.22
C CYS A 370 -3.19 13.72 22.66
N SER A 371 -2.83 12.89 23.64
CA SER A 371 -3.29 13.01 25.03
C SER A 371 -2.37 13.87 25.90
N GLY A 372 -1.18 14.24 25.40
CA GLY A 372 -0.16 14.94 26.20
C GLY A 372 0.41 14.11 27.36
N ILE A 373 0.22 12.79 27.37
CA ILE A 373 0.65 11.90 28.45
C ILE A 373 2.10 11.45 28.18
N HIS A 374 2.99 11.75 29.12
CA HIS A 374 4.42 11.45 29.03
C HIS A 374 4.71 9.93 29.03
N GLU A 375 5.64 9.50 28.18
CA GLU A 375 6.10 8.10 27.96
C GLU A 375 6.42 7.31 29.25
N ALA A 376 6.79 8.00 30.33
CA ALA A 376 7.09 7.41 31.63
C ALA A 376 5.87 6.77 32.33
N VAL A 377 4.66 7.28 32.09
CA VAL A 377 3.42 6.72 32.67
C VAL A 377 3.06 5.40 31.97
N PHE A 378 3.44 5.24 30.71
CA PHE A 378 3.13 4.08 29.87
C PHE A 378 3.96 2.84 30.22
N ARG A 379 5.26 2.98 30.50
CA ARG A 379 6.10 1.84 30.94
C ARG A 379 5.62 1.22 32.25
N ALA A 380 4.88 1.96 33.07
CA ALA A 380 4.28 1.45 34.30
C ALA A 380 2.98 0.65 34.06
N VAL A 381 2.29 0.88 32.94
CA VAL A 381 0.99 0.24 32.63
C VAL A 381 1.17 -1.08 31.86
N LEU A 382 2.19 -1.21 31.02
CA LEU A 382 2.50 -2.46 30.29
C LEU A 382 3.18 -3.54 31.15
N HIS A 383 3.62 -3.21 32.37
CA HIS A 383 4.19 -4.15 33.33
C HIS A 383 3.16 -4.72 34.33
N ILE A 384 1.87 -4.54 34.04
CA ILE A 384 0.71 -5.21 34.68
C ILE A 384 0.05 -6.07 33.62
#